data_AF-A0A224Z780-F1
#
_entry.id   AF-A0A224Z780-F1
#
_cell.length_a   1.000
_cell.length_b   1.000
_cell.length_c   1.000
_cell.angle_alpha   90.00
_cell.angle_beta   90.00
_cell.angle_gamma   90.00
#
_symmetry.space_group_name_H-M   'P 1'
#
loop_
_entity.id
_entity.type
_entity.pdbx_description
1 polymer ?
#
loop_
_entity_poly.entity_id
_entity_poly.type
_entity_poly.pdbx_seq_one_letter_code
_entity_poly.pdbx_strand_id
1 'polypeptide(L)'
;MSASSLVCKRLLPKDARKLLRAVFPVLKEKDEDVRDITEKLKLAFNHDLDIRLNAYGIHVSPIGHLETSARGVIGYNVGTSDGISRWLRLSNRKFVVKGCFGVETCTYNSLGRVVGTAPYDHITEEKLAQMFPQFLGEIKQAVNPPEAPPHDADKIAKRDHVAVIKHLAICHSIRCSELSLPNFSLEIVCGPGFSPRVFVHDLGKALGSCAHVTHMELTRYGPFTLEHALPSYRWSWEEAKATSEKLHTLWYTHVGDIRNEMKDSADRFKNVARYF
;
A
#
# COMPACT_ATOMS: atom_id res chain seq x y z
N MET A 1 -10.20 29.44 -15.98
CA MET A 1 -11.07 30.15 -15.02
C MET A 1 -10.44 29.94 -13.66
N SER A 2 -9.85 31.00 -13.08
CA SER A 2 -9.08 30.89 -11.84
C SER A 2 -9.96 30.45 -10.67
N ALA A 3 -9.42 29.60 -9.80
CA ALA A 3 -10.01 29.25 -8.52
C ALA A 3 -10.40 30.53 -7.78
N SER A 4 -11.68 30.87 -7.81
CA SER A 4 -12.22 31.99 -7.05
C SER A 4 -12.24 31.56 -5.59
N SER A 5 -11.54 32.30 -4.73
CA SER A 5 -11.55 32.10 -3.28
C SER A 5 -12.98 31.80 -2.79
N LEU A 6 -13.16 30.64 -2.17
CA LEU A 6 -14.44 30.20 -1.64
C LEU A 6 -14.84 30.98 -0.38
N VAL A 7 -13.99 31.88 0.13
CA VAL A 7 -14.29 32.77 1.27
C VAL A 7 -15.34 33.82 0.92
N CYS A 8 -15.50 34.21 -0.35
CA CYS A 8 -16.53 35.19 -0.73
C CYS A 8 -17.96 34.62 -0.76
N LYS A 9 -18.15 33.30 -0.66
CA LYS A 9 -19.46 32.68 -0.50
C LYS A 9 -19.40 31.84 0.75
N ARG A 10 -19.98 32.31 1.86
CA ARG A 10 -20.19 31.50 3.09
C ARG A 10 -20.87 30.18 2.73
N LEU A 11 -20.07 29.18 2.40
CA LEU A 11 -20.55 27.89 1.95
C LEU A 11 -21.15 27.22 3.18
N LEU A 12 -22.46 27.01 3.14
CA LEU A 12 -23.13 26.30 4.22
C LEU A 12 -22.45 24.93 4.36
N PRO A 13 -22.25 24.41 5.58
CA PRO A 13 -21.56 23.14 5.77
C PRO A 13 -22.14 21.98 4.96
N LYS A 14 -23.45 22.01 4.67
CA LYS A 14 -24.13 21.02 3.83
C LYS A 14 -23.66 21.05 2.37
N ASP A 15 -23.40 22.24 1.81
CA ASP A 15 -23.02 22.42 0.42
C ASP A 15 -21.53 22.09 0.22
N ALA A 16 -20.69 22.47 1.20
CA ALA A 16 -19.27 22.10 1.21
C ALA A 16 -19.08 20.57 1.19
N ARG A 17 -19.86 19.82 1.98
CA ARG A 17 -19.80 18.35 2.05
C ARG A 17 -20.20 17.64 0.75
N LYS A 18 -20.98 18.30 -0.12
CA LYS A 18 -21.35 17.75 -1.43
C LYS A 18 -20.27 18.04 -2.48
N LEU A 19 -19.72 19.24 -2.46
CA LEU A 19 -18.77 19.72 -3.47
C LEU A 19 -17.34 19.19 -3.24
N LEU A 20 -16.92 19.16 -1.97
CA LEU A 20 -15.57 18.79 -1.56
C LEU A 20 -15.46 17.27 -1.36
N ARG A 21 -15.55 16.57 -2.49
CA ARG A 21 -15.34 15.13 -2.60
C ARG A 21 -14.41 14.81 -3.76
N ALA A 22 -13.43 13.95 -3.50
CA ALA A 22 -12.50 13.46 -4.50
C ALA A 22 -11.97 12.07 -4.12
N VAL A 23 -11.81 11.20 -5.10
CA VAL A 23 -11.08 9.93 -5.00
C VAL A 23 -10.02 9.94 -6.09
N PHE A 24 -8.75 9.94 -5.71
CA PHE A 24 -7.65 10.10 -6.65
C PHE A 24 -6.39 9.38 -6.16
N PRO A 25 -5.54 8.88 -7.06
CA PRO A 25 -4.25 8.33 -6.70
C PRO A 25 -3.15 9.40 -6.65
N VAL A 26 -2.22 9.23 -5.72
CA VAL A 26 -0.94 9.96 -5.69
C VAL A 26 0.22 8.98 -5.84
N LEU A 27 1.35 9.50 -6.33
CA LEU A 27 2.61 8.79 -6.37
C LEU A 27 3.35 9.04 -5.06
N LYS A 28 3.54 8.00 -4.27
CA LYS A 28 4.40 8.01 -3.09
C LYS A 28 5.82 7.66 -3.54
N GLU A 29 6.80 8.50 -3.19
CA GLU A 29 8.20 8.15 -3.38
C GLU A 29 8.73 7.25 -2.25
N LYS A 30 9.84 6.57 -2.55
CA LYS A 30 10.55 5.78 -1.53
C LYS A 30 10.99 6.70 -0.38
N ASP A 31 10.91 6.19 0.84
CA ASP A 31 11.27 6.87 2.09
C ASP A 31 10.33 8.00 2.55
N GLU A 32 9.22 8.25 1.83
CA GLU A 32 8.13 9.09 2.35
C GLU A 32 7.17 8.29 3.26
N ASP A 33 6.71 8.88 4.36
CA ASP A 33 5.64 8.29 5.18
C ASP A 33 4.26 8.74 4.67
N VAL A 34 3.29 7.82 4.58
CA VAL A 34 1.92 8.12 4.15
C VAL A 34 1.24 9.17 5.04
N ARG A 35 1.60 9.25 6.33
CA ARG A 35 1.10 10.28 7.25
C ARG A 35 1.58 11.67 6.84
N ASP A 36 2.85 11.79 6.45
CA ASP A 36 3.43 13.05 6.01
C ASP A 36 2.80 13.49 4.67
N ILE A 37 2.59 12.55 3.74
CA ILE A 37 1.86 12.83 2.49
C ILE A 37 0.44 13.32 2.79
N THR A 38 -0.25 12.68 3.73
CA THR A 38 -1.61 13.06 4.12
C THR A 38 -1.66 14.47 4.68
N GLU A 39 -0.72 14.85 5.55
CA GLU A 39 -0.64 16.21 6.08
C GLU A 39 -0.24 17.23 5.01
N LYS A 40 0.69 16.91 4.09
CA LYS A 40 1.03 17.76 2.94
C LYS A 40 -0.20 18.05 2.07
N LEU A 41 -0.96 17.02 1.68
CA LEU A 41 -2.20 17.16 0.90
C LEU A 41 -3.23 18.03 1.64
N LYS A 42 -3.43 17.77 2.92
CA LYS A 42 -4.37 18.53 3.75
C LYS A 42 -3.97 20.01 3.88
N LEU A 43 -2.69 20.32 4.04
CA LEU A 43 -2.18 21.69 4.05
C LEU A 43 -2.41 22.38 2.70
N ALA A 44 -2.06 21.72 1.60
CA ALA A 44 -2.27 22.24 0.26
C ALA A 44 -3.76 22.53 -0.01
N PHE A 45 -4.65 21.58 0.30
CA PHE A 45 -6.08 21.77 0.04
C PHE A 45 -6.70 22.84 0.93
N ASN A 46 -6.30 22.95 2.20
CA ASN A 46 -6.77 24.04 3.07
C ASN A 46 -6.34 25.40 2.51
N HIS A 47 -5.12 25.50 1.99
CA HIS A 47 -4.60 26.72 1.37
C HIS A 47 -5.35 27.06 0.09
N ASP A 48 -5.45 26.13 -0.87
CA ASP A 48 -6.09 26.34 -2.18
C ASP A 48 -7.57 26.72 -2.05
N LEU A 49 -8.26 26.12 -1.07
CA LEU A 49 -9.68 26.34 -0.83
C LEU A 49 -9.95 27.52 0.11
N ASP A 50 -8.92 28.03 0.78
CA ASP A 50 -9.01 29.07 1.82
C ASP A 50 -10.03 28.69 2.94
N ILE A 51 -9.99 27.43 3.38
CA ILE A 51 -10.84 26.88 4.44
C ILE A 51 -10.07 25.91 5.34
N ARG A 52 -10.66 25.53 6.48
CA ARG A 52 -10.24 24.37 7.27
C ARG A 52 -11.16 23.19 7.01
N LEU A 53 -10.73 22.23 6.19
CA LEU A 53 -11.53 21.04 5.82
C LEU A 53 -12.16 20.33 7.03
N ASN A 54 -11.40 20.16 8.11
CA ASN A 54 -11.86 19.52 9.34
C ASN A 54 -13.05 20.26 10.00
N ALA A 55 -13.14 21.59 9.89
CA ALA A 55 -14.27 22.36 10.42
C ALA A 55 -15.60 22.03 9.71
N TYR A 56 -15.52 21.46 8.51
CA TYR A 56 -16.66 21.00 7.73
C TYR A 56 -16.91 19.49 7.87
N GLY A 57 -16.09 18.78 8.66
CA GLY A 57 -16.09 17.33 8.77
C GLY A 57 -15.58 16.62 7.52
N ILE A 58 -14.71 17.30 6.74
CA ILE A 58 -14.07 16.74 5.55
C ILE A 58 -12.67 16.28 5.95
N HIS A 59 -12.38 15.03 5.64
CA HIS A 59 -11.10 14.40 5.91
C HIS A 59 -10.37 14.09 4.61
N VAL A 60 -9.05 14.22 4.64
CA VAL A 60 -8.15 13.68 3.62
C VAL A 60 -7.60 12.38 4.20
N SER A 61 -7.98 11.24 3.64
CA SER A 61 -7.58 9.94 4.15
C SER A 61 -6.98 9.07 3.05
N PRO A 62 -5.86 8.37 3.32
CA PRO A 62 -5.37 7.36 2.40
C PRO A 62 -6.36 6.19 2.36
N ILE A 63 -6.48 5.57 1.19
CA ILE A 63 -7.36 4.42 1.00
C ILE A 63 -6.76 3.21 1.69
N GLY A 64 -5.47 2.93 1.47
CA GLY A 64 -4.73 1.86 2.15
C GLY A 64 -3.44 2.38 2.78
N HIS A 65 -2.56 1.45 3.15
CA HIS A 65 -1.22 1.73 3.61
C HIS A 65 -0.19 1.29 2.54
N LEU A 66 0.91 2.01 2.47
CA LEU A 66 2.09 1.63 1.73
C LEU A 66 3.29 1.95 2.60
N GLU A 67 4.19 1.00 2.71
CA GLU A 67 5.34 1.06 3.60
C GLU A 67 6.27 2.20 3.22
N THR A 68 7.01 2.73 4.19
CA THR A 68 7.92 3.87 3.98
C THR A 68 9.00 3.49 2.97
N SER A 69 9.54 2.27 3.07
CA SER A 69 10.54 1.73 2.14
C SER A 69 10.03 1.46 0.72
N ALA A 70 8.71 1.51 0.49
CA ALA A 70 8.10 1.20 -0.79
C ALA A 70 7.74 2.47 -1.57
N ARG A 71 7.92 2.42 -2.88
CA ARG A 71 7.42 3.42 -3.83
C ARG A 71 6.07 2.97 -4.38
N GLY A 72 5.25 3.89 -4.87
CA GLY A 72 4.21 3.52 -5.84
C GLY A 72 2.90 4.27 -5.70
N VAL A 73 1.86 3.72 -6.32
CA VAL A 73 0.53 4.34 -6.35
C VAL A 73 -0.23 4.08 -5.04
N ILE A 74 -0.76 5.15 -4.46
CA ILE A 74 -1.65 5.08 -3.30
C ILE A 74 -2.89 5.95 -3.54
N GLY A 75 -4.07 5.37 -3.33
CA GLY A 75 -5.32 6.10 -3.45
C GLY A 75 -5.60 6.98 -2.23
N TYR A 76 -6.24 8.12 -2.44
CA TYR A 76 -6.74 9.03 -1.42
C TYR A 76 -8.23 9.30 -1.61
N ASN A 77 -8.90 9.54 -0.48
CA ASN A 77 -10.28 9.97 -0.41
C ASN A 77 -10.34 11.31 0.33
N VAL A 78 -11.06 12.26 -0.26
CA VAL A 78 -11.45 13.51 0.39
C VAL A 78 -12.95 13.51 0.53
N GLY A 79 -13.45 13.63 1.76
CA GLY A 79 -14.89 13.67 2.01
C GLY A 79 -15.27 13.43 3.47
N THR A 80 -16.56 13.23 3.70
CA THR A 80 -17.13 13.05 5.04
C THR A 80 -17.23 11.60 5.50
N SER A 81 -17.05 10.63 4.61
CA SER A 81 -17.21 9.22 4.93
C SER A 81 -16.15 8.36 4.25
N ASP A 82 -15.79 7.27 4.92
CA ASP A 82 -14.89 6.24 4.40
C ASP A 82 -15.65 5.14 3.64
N GLY A 83 -16.91 5.41 3.25
CA GLY A 83 -17.80 4.40 2.67
C GLY A 83 -17.26 3.80 1.36
N ILE A 84 -16.60 4.62 0.53
CA ILE A 84 -15.95 4.18 -0.70
C ILE A 84 -14.60 3.54 -0.39
N SER A 85 -13.78 4.20 0.45
CA SER A 85 -12.45 3.74 0.84
C SER A 85 -12.47 2.34 1.44
N ARG A 86 -13.51 1.97 2.19
CA ARG A 86 -13.65 0.63 2.78
C ARG A 86 -13.63 -0.48 1.73
N TRP A 87 -14.21 -0.24 0.56
CA TRP A 87 -14.29 -1.22 -0.52
C TRP A 87 -13.00 -1.21 -1.33
N LEU A 88 -12.49 -0.01 -1.64
CA LEU A 88 -11.23 0.11 -2.36
C LEU A 88 -10.07 -0.55 -1.59
N ARG A 89 -10.07 -0.55 -0.25
CA ARG A 89 -9.11 -1.31 0.58
C ARG A 89 -9.04 -2.80 0.30
N LEU A 90 -10.14 -3.39 -0.15
CA LEU A 90 -10.24 -4.81 -0.47
C LEU A 90 -9.81 -5.13 -1.92
N SER A 91 -9.36 -4.13 -2.66
CA SER A 91 -8.96 -4.32 -4.06
C SER A 91 -7.66 -5.09 -4.18
N ASN A 92 -7.51 -5.75 -5.33
CA ASN A 92 -6.26 -6.37 -5.72
C ASN A 92 -5.15 -5.34 -5.93
N ARG A 93 -3.91 -5.75 -5.66
CA ARG A 93 -2.69 -4.97 -5.76
C ARG A 93 -1.72 -5.68 -6.69
N LYS A 94 -0.87 -4.91 -7.39
CA LYS A 94 0.24 -5.45 -8.19
C LYS A 94 1.55 -4.81 -7.75
N PHE A 95 2.49 -5.64 -7.34
CA PHE A 95 3.82 -5.22 -6.90
C PHE A 95 4.90 -5.70 -7.85
N VAL A 96 5.96 -4.89 -7.97
CA VAL A 96 7.29 -5.32 -8.38
C VAL A 96 8.15 -5.32 -7.12
N VAL A 97 8.79 -6.44 -6.82
CA VAL A 97 9.55 -6.64 -5.58
C VAL A 97 10.91 -7.16 -5.93
N LYS A 98 11.96 -6.47 -5.48
CA LYS A 98 13.32 -6.99 -5.52
C LYS A 98 13.74 -7.43 -4.14
N GLY A 99 14.48 -8.53 -4.09
CA GLY A 99 15.01 -9.06 -2.84
C GLY A 99 16.40 -9.63 -3.01
N CYS A 100 16.97 -10.02 -1.87
CA CYS A 100 18.28 -10.66 -1.77
C CYS A 100 18.14 -11.91 -0.92
N PHE A 101 18.55 -13.06 -1.45
CA PHE A 101 18.73 -14.29 -0.71
C PHE A 101 19.98 -14.25 0.18
N GLY A 102 20.06 -15.14 1.15
CA GLY A 102 21.21 -15.35 2.02
C GLY A 102 21.35 -14.39 3.20
N VAL A 103 20.47 -13.41 3.33
CA VAL A 103 20.45 -12.45 4.45
C VAL A 103 19.04 -12.26 4.98
N GLU A 104 18.86 -12.46 6.29
CA GLU A 104 17.64 -12.14 7.04
C GLU A 104 17.83 -10.83 7.81
N THR A 105 16.84 -9.95 7.75
CA THR A 105 16.80 -8.70 8.52
C THR A 105 15.61 -8.68 9.47
N CYS A 106 15.74 -7.99 10.61
CA CYS A 106 14.67 -7.93 11.61
C CYS A 106 13.35 -7.29 11.14
N THR A 107 13.37 -6.59 10.00
CA THR A 107 12.20 -5.94 9.38
C THR A 107 11.78 -6.61 8.07
N TYR A 108 12.44 -7.70 7.66
CA TYR A 108 12.26 -8.36 6.35
C TYR A 108 12.46 -7.46 5.13
N ASN A 109 13.09 -6.30 5.33
CA ASN A 109 13.53 -5.41 4.26
C ASN A 109 14.89 -4.80 4.58
N SER A 110 15.42 -4.01 3.65
CA SER A 110 16.75 -3.38 3.74
C SER A 110 16.89 -2.33 4.84
N LEU A 111 15.81 -1.94 5.54
CA LEU A 111 15.88 -0.99 6.67
C LEU A 111 16.31 -1.68 7.97
N GLY A 112 16.14 -3.00 8.08
CA GLY A 112 16.40 -3.75 9.29
C GLY A 112 17.86 -4.13 9.47
N ARG A 113 18.25 -4.38 10.73
CA ARG A 113 19.54 -4.97 11.04
C ARG A 113 19.56 -6.43 10.59
N VAL A 114 20.70 -6.89 10.09
CA VAL A 114 20.93 -8.31 9.82
C VAL A 114 20.80 -9.12 11.11
N VAL A 115 20.02 -10.19 11.05
CA VAL A 115 19.78 -11.13 12.16
C VAL A 115 20.16 -12.57 11.83
N GLY A 116 20.40 -12.87 10.55
CA GLY A 116 20.82 -14.19 10.12
C GLY A 116 21.37 -14.18 8.70
N THR A 117 22.15 -15.21 8.38
CA THR A 117 22.66 -15.47 7.03
C THR A 117 22.54 -16.95 6.72
N ALA A 118 22.35 -17.29 5.45
CA ALA A 118 22.29 -18.68 4.99
C ALA A 118 22.89 -18.84 3.58
N PRO A 119 23.36 -20.03 3.19
CA PRO A 119 23.75 -20.30 1.80
C PRO A 119 22.59 -20.06 0.83
N TYR A 120 22.90 -19.66 -0.40
CA TYR A 120 21.89 -19.41 -1.45
C TYR A 120 22.26 -19.97 -2.83
N ASP A 121 23.48 -20.49 -3.00
CA ASP A 121 23.97 -21.00 -4.31
C ASP A 121 23.13 -22.14 -4.87
N HIS A 122 22.37 -22.82 -4.01
CA HIS A 122 21.47 -23.92 -4.39
C HIS A 122 20.14 -23.44 -4.98
N ILE A 123 19.84 -22.14 -4.97
CA ILE A 123 18.55 -21.60 -5.44
C ILE A 123 18.57 -21.45 -6.96
N THR A 124 17.54 -21.97 -7.63
CA THR A 124 17.38 -21.87 -9.09
C THR A 124 15.97 -21.43 -9.46
N GLU A 125 15.76 -21.01 -10.71
CA GLU A 125 14.42 -20.63 -11.19
C GLU A 125 13.41 -21.78 -11.07
N GLU A 126 13.85 -23.02 -11.30
CA GLU A 126 13.02 -24.22 -11.18
C GLU A 126 12.58 -24.43 -9.72
N LYS A 127 13.48 -24.23 -8.75
CA LYS A 127 13.14 -24.33 -7.33
C LYS A 127 12.17 -23.22 -6.91
N LEU A 128 12.34 -22.01 -7.43
CA LEU A 128 11.38 -20.92 -7.20
C LEU A 128 10.00 -21.28 -7.72
N ALA A 129 9.92 -21.74 -8.98
CA ALA A 129 8.67 -22.15 -9.61
C ALA A 129 7.98 -23.30 -8.85
N GLN A 130 8.75 -24.24 -8.29
CA GLN A 130 8.23 -25.32 -7.45
C GLN A 130 7.68 -24.83 -6.10
N MET A 131 8.24 -23.77 -5.53
CA MET A 131 7.80 -23.21 -4.25
C MET A 131 6.58 -22.29 -4.38
N PHE A 132 6.40 -21.56 -5.48
CA PHE A 132 5.31 -20.59 -5.62
C PHE A 132 3.89 -21.15 -5.35
N PRO A 133 3.51 -22.37 -5.77
CA PRO A 133 2.16 -22.90 -5.53
C PRO A 133 1.70 -22.88 -4.07
N GLN A 134 2.60 -23.04 -3.10
CA GLN A 134 2.25 -23.03 -1.67
C GLN A 134 1.88 -21.64 -1.13
N PHE A 135 2.19 -20.59 -1.89
CA PHE A 135 1.91 -19.20 -1.54
C PHE A 135 0.71 -18.63 -2.31
N LEU A 136 0.05 -19.40 -3.17
CA LEU A 136 -1.10 -18.95 -3.95
C LEU A 136 -2.43 -19.24 -3.23
N GLY A 137 -3.46 -18.46 -3.56
CA GLY A 137 -4.80 -18.55 -2.99
C GLY A 137 -4.93 -17.86 -1.64
N GLU A 138 -5.85 -18.37 -0.82
CA GLU A 138 -6.06 -17.92 0.56
C GLU A 138 -5.02 -18.55 1.49
N ILE A 139 -4.11 -17.72 2.01
CA ILE A 139 -3.01 -18.15 2.89
C ILE A 139 -3.03 -17.39 4.22
N LYS A 140 -2.26 -17.88 5.20
CA LYS A 140 -2.05 -17.19 6.47
C LYS A 140 -0.64 -16.62 6.54
N GLN A 141 -0.51 -15.31 6.59
CA GLN A 141 0.76 -14.62 6.76
C GLN A 141 0.91 -14.08 8.18
N ALA A 142 2.15 -14.02 8.65
CA ALA A 142 2.49 -13.26 9.84
C ALA A 142 2.20 -11.77 9.64
N VAL A 143 1.92 -11.06 10.73
CA VAL A 143 1.94 -9.58 10.71
C VAL A 143 3.36 -9.11 10.44
N ASN A 144 3.50 -8.07 9.61
CA ASN A 144 4.80 -7.49 9.30
C ASN A 144 5.50 -7.00 10.57
N PRO A 145 6.82 -7.23 10.70
CA PRO A 145 7.59 -6.48 11.67
C PRO A 145 7.49 -4.98 11.33
N PRO A 146 7.34 -4.11 12.34
CA PRO A 146 7.23 -2.68 12.11
C PRO A 146 8.48 -2.18 11.39
N GLU A 147 8.31 -1.24 10.45
CA GLU A 147 9.43 -0.42 10.03
C GLU A 147 9.71 0.55 11.16
N ALA A 148 10.90 0.48 11.76
CA ALA A 148 11.35 1.51 12.68
C ALA A 148 12.63 2.14 12.14
N PRO A 149 12.91 3.39 12.54
CA PRO A 149 14.19 4.01 12.24
C PRO A 149 15.36 3.12 12.71
N PRO A 150 16.55 3.26 12.14
CA PRO A 150 17.71 2.42 12.47
C PRO A 150 18.03 2.34 13.98
N HIS A 151 17.75 3.40 14.74
CA HIS A 151 17.99 3.43 16.21
C HIS A 151 17.05 2.51 17.02
N ASP A 152 15.91 2.10 16.45
CA ASP A 152 14.95 1.19 17.08
C ASP A 152 15.08 -0.25 16.56
N ALA A 153 15.97 -0.51 15.60
CA ALA A 153 16.17 -1.84 15.01
C ALA A 153 16.55 -2.90 16.07
N ASP A 154 17.28 -2.50 17.12
CA ASP A 154 17.66 -3.37 18.23
C ASP A 154 16.46 -3.81 19.08
N LYS A 155 15.41 -2.98 19.19
CA LYS A 155 14.17 -3.35 19.88
C LYS A 155 13.37 -4.36 19.05
N ILE A 156 13.36 -4.20 17.72
CA ILE A 156 12.67 -5.12 16.81
C ILE A 156 13.37 -6.48 16.81
N ALA A 157 14.70 -6.52 16.70
CA ALA A 157 15.48 -7.76 16.66
C ALA A 157 15.35 -8.62 17.93
N LYS A 158 14.92 -8.05 19.06
CA LYS A 158 14.72 -8.78 20.33
C LYS A 158 13.32 -9.40 20.47
N ARG A 159 12.41 -9.18 19.52
CA ARG A 159 11.00 -9.64 19.60
C ARG A 159 10.76 -11.08 19.15
N ASP A 160 11.79 -11.83 18.74
CA ASP A 160 11.69 -13.19 18.17
C ASP A 160 11.06 -14.26 19.08
N HIS A 161 10.75 -13.95 20.35
CA HIS A 161 10.14 -14.87 21.31
C HIS A 161 8.62 -14.69 21.55
N VAL A 162 7.94 -13.82 20.78
CA VAL A 162 6.49 -13.60 20.92
C VAL A 162 5.73 -14.44 19.90
N ALA A 163 4.60 -15.03 20.32
CA ALA A 163 3.71 -15.75 19.42
C ALA A 163 3.35 -14.90 18.19
N VAL A 164 3.67 -15.43 17.00
CA VAL A 164 3.47 -14.72 15.73
C VAL A 164 1.98 -14.70 15.38
N ILE A 165 1.37 -13.53 15.49
CA ILE A 165 -0.01 -13.31 15.05
C ILE A 165 -0.06 -13.48 13.53
N LYS A 166 -0.97 -14.34 13.05
CA LYS A 166 -1.21 -14.54 11.62
C LYS A 166 -2.60 -14.05 11.21
N HIS A 167 -2.69 -13.48 10.02
CA HIS A 167 -3.95 -13.04 9.41
C HIS A 167 -4.13 -13.64 8.01
N LEU A 168 -5.37 -13.57 7.51
CA LEU A 168 -5.72 -14.04 6.17
C LEU A 168 -5.16 -13.07 5.11
N ALA A 169 -4.52 -13.64 4.10
CA ALA A 169 -3.99 -12.94 2.94
C ALA A 169 -4.40 -13.69 1.66
N ILE A 170 -4.51 -12.97 0.56
CA ILE A 170 -4.80 -13.56 -0.75
C ILE A 170 -3.64 -13.28 -1.70
N CYS A 171 -3.11 -14.32 -2.34
CA CYS A 171 -2.15 -14.18 -3.42
C CYS A 171 -2.71 -14.81 -4.70
N HIS A 172 -2.77 -14.04 -5.77
CA HIS A 172 -3.33 -14.51 -7.04
C HIS A 172 -2.25 -15.09 -7.95
N SER A 173 -1.10 -14.40 -8.06
CA SER A 173 0.01 -14.88 -8.88
C SER A 173 1.35 -14.33 -8.40
N ILE A 174 2.39 -15.12 -8.65
CA ILE A 174 3.79 -14.77 -8.43
C ILE A 174 4.55 -15.17 -9.70
N ARG A 175 5.40 -14.29 -10.19
CA ARG A 175 6.30 -14.57 -11.32
C ARG A 175 7.69 -14.06 -10.99
N CYS A 176 8.71 -14.90 -11.17
CA CYS A 176 10.09 -14.43 -11.18
C CYS A 176 10.35 -13.74 -12.52
N SER A 177 10.73 -12.45 -12.48
CA SER A 177 11.11 -11.71 -13.69
C SER A 177 12.62 -11.66 -13.91
N GLU A 178 13.42 -11.85 -12.86
CA GLU A 178 14.88 -11.89 -12.94
C GLU A 178 15.45 -12.66 -11.75
N LEU A 179 16.44 -13.53 -11.99
CA LEU A 179 17.24 -14.18 -10.96
C LEU A 179 18.73 -13.99 -11.27
N SER A 180 19.40 -13.19 -10.44
CA SER A 180 20.84 -12.93 -10.51
C SER A 180 21.41 -12.99 -9.09
N LEU A 181 21.70 -14.21 -8.64
CA LEU A 181 22.01 -14.50 -7.24
C LEU A 181 23.09 -13.57 -6.67
N PRO A 182 22.93 -13.11 -5.41
CA PRO A 182 21.82 -13.42 -4.51
C PRO A 182 20.53 -12.63 -4.78
N ASN A 183 20.52 -11.74 -5.78
CA ASN A 183 19.40 -10.86 -6.06
C ASN A 183 18.34 -11.52 -6.94
N PHE A 184 17.10 -11.08 -6.78
CA PHE A 184 15.98 -11.52 -7.60
C PHE A 184 14.92 -10.41 -7.72
N SER A 185 14.05 -10.55 -8.72
CA SER A 185 12.90 -9.68 -8.96
C SER A 185 11.64 -10.50 -9.19
N LEU A 186 10.56 -10.14 -8.49
CA LEU A 186 9.26 -10.78 -8.56
C LEU A 186 8.18 -9.79 -8.97
N GLU A 187 7.24 -10.26 -9.77
CA GLU A 187 5.95 -9.62 -9.97
C GLU A 187 4.89 -10.39 -9.20
N ILE A 188 4.15 -9.68 -8.35
CA ILE A 188 3.15 -10.27 -7.45
C ILE A 188 1.81 -9.59 -7.67
N VAL A 189 0.76 -10.38 -7.94
CA VAL A 189 -0.63 -9.92 -7.90
C VAL A 189 -1.28 -10.54 -6.69
N CYS A 190 -1.83 -9.71 -5.82
CA CYS A 190 -2.39 -10.16 -4.55
C CYS A 190 -3.68 -9.40 -4.20
N GLY A 191 -4.45 -9.96 -3.28
CA GLY A 191 -5.62 -9.33 -2.69
C GLY A 191 -5.30 -8.70 -1.33
N PRO A 192 -6.33 -8.36 -0.55
CA PRO A 192 -6.16 -7.77 0.77
C PRO A 192 -5.39 -8.69 1.74
N GLY A 193 -4.64 -8.05 2.64
CA GLY A 193 -3.86 -8.72 3.70
C GLY A 193 -2.51 -9.29 3.27
N PHE A 194 -2.22 -9.39 1.97
CA PHE A 194 -0.94 -9.92 1.51
C PHE A 194 0.20 -8.92 1.70
N SER A 195 1.25 -9.37 2.36
CA SER A 195 2.51 -8.65 2.53
C SER A 195 3.62 -9.27 1.69
N PRO A 196 4.20 -8.51 0.74
CA PRO A 196 5.37 -8.99 0.01
C PRO A 196 6.62 -9.17 0.90
N ARG A 197 6.77 -8.43 2.00
CA ARG A 197 7.89 -8.58 2.93
C ARG A 197 7.89 -9.95 3.62
N VAL A 198 6.74 -10.32 4.20
CA VAL A 198 6.58 -11.62 4.85
C VAL A 198 6.70 -12.75 3.83
N PHE A 199 6.12 -12.57 2.63
CA PHE A 199 6.28 -13.54 1.56
C PHE A 199 7.75 -13.77 1.18
N VAL A 200 8.55 -12.72 0.96
CA VAL A 200 9.97 -12.87 0.61
C VAL A 200 10.75 -13.59 1.71
N HIS A 201 10.51 -13.23 2.97
CA HIS A 201 11.10 -13.92 4.11
C HIS A 201 10.72 -15.41 4.15
N ASP A 202 9.44 -15.74 4.01
CA ASP A 202 8.94 -17.12 4.06
C ASP A 202 9.41 -17.94 2.85
N LEU A 203 9.53 -17.31 1.67
CA LEU A 203 10.12 -17.91 0.47
C LEU A 203 11.58 -18.30 0.71
N GLY A 204 12.38 -17.41 1.32
CA GLY A 204 13.75 -17.72 1.70
C GLY A 204 13.83 -18.97 2.60
N LYS A 205 12.97 -19.04 3.63
CA LYS A 205 12.90 -20.19 4.54
C LYS A 205 12.47 -21.47 3.83
N ALA A 206 11.47 -21.41 2.96
CA ALA A 206 11.00 -22.56 2.18
C ALA A 206 12.08 -23.13 1.24
N LEU A 207 12.98 -22.29 0.75
CA LEU A 207 14.11 -22.68 -0.08
C LEU A 207 15.31 -23.19 0.73
N GLY A 208 15.23 -23.29 2.05
CA GLY A 208 16.37 -23.65 2.91
C GLY A 208 17.45 -22.57 2.96
N SER A 209 17.06 -21.29 2.84
CA SER A 209 17.92 -20.12 2.94
C SER A 209 17.22 -19.06 3.82
N CYS A 210 17.56 -17.79 3.62
CA CYS A 210 16.83 -16.64 4.12
C CYS A 210 16.76 -15.55 3.04
N ALA A 211 15.88 -14.57 3.19
CA ALA A 211 15.79 -13.46 2.25
C ALA A 211 15.16 -12.21 2.89
N HIS A 212 15.39 -11.06 2.27
CA HIS A 212 14.73 -9.81 2.60
C HIS A 212 14.44 -8.99 1.34
N VAL A 213 13.49 -8.06 1.44
CA VAL A 213 13.15 -7.11 0.37
C VAL A 213 14.17 -5.99 0.31
N THR A 214 14.73 -5.73 -0.87
CA THR A 214 15.66 -4.61 -1.12
C THR A 214 14.99 -3.43 -1.81
N HIS A 215 13.92 -3.70 -2.58
CA HIS A 215 13.11 -2.69 -3.23
C HIS A 215 11.67 -3.18 -3.39
N MET A 216 10.71 -2.27 -3.22
CA MET A 216 9.29 -2.57 -3.42
C MET A 216 8.61 -1.42 -4.15
N GLU A 217 7.88 -1.75 -5.21
CA GLU A 217 7.06 -0.80 -5.94
C GLU A 217 5.62 -1.32 -6.10
N LEU A 218 4.66 -0.56 -5.58
CA LEU A 218 3.24 -0.79 -5.80
C LEU A 218 2.84 -0.16 -7.13
N THR A 219 2.84 -0.97 -8.19
CA THR A 219 2.52 -0.51 -9.56
C THR A 219 1.03 -0.32 -9.82
N ARG A 220 0.17 -1.00 -9.05
CA ARG A 220 -1.29 -0.90 -9.15
C ARG A 220 -1.98 -1.12 -7.80
N TYR A 221 -2.88 -0.21 -7.42
CA TYR A 221 -3.78 -0.34 -6.28
C TYR A 221 -5.23 -0.31 -6.78
N GLY A 222 -5.88 -1.47 -6.81
CA GLY A 222 -7.22 -1.61 -7.38
C GLY A 222 -7.28 -1.06 -8.80
N PRO A 223 -8.12 -0.04 -9.07
CA PRO A 223 -8.23 0.56 -10.40
C PRO A 223 -7.06 1.47 -10.76
N PHE A 224 -6.27 1.92 -9.77
CA PHE A 224 -5.25 2.95 -9.99
C PHE A 224 -3.89 2.34 -10.33
N THR A 225 -3.20 2.92 -11.30
CA THR A 225 -1.84 2.57 -11.74
C THR A 225 -0.90 3.76 -11.55
N LEU A 226 0.41 3.56 -11.73
CA LEU A 226 1.40 4.65 -11.68
C LEU A 226 1.09 5.80 -12.66
N GLU A 227 0.52 5.52 -13.82
CA GLU A 227 0.17 6.54 -14.84
C GLU A 227 -0.93 7.49 -14.37
N HIS A 228 -1.80 7.01 -13.47
CA HIS A 228 -2.86 7.82 -12.90
C HIS A 228 -2.36 8.70 -11.74
N ALA A 229 -1.25 8.32 -11.13
CA ALA A 229 -0.81 8.81 -9.83
C ALA A 229 -0.26 10.24 -9.92
N LEU A 230 -0.82 11.17 -9.16
CA LEU A 230 -0.34 12.55 -9.10
C LEU A 230 1.04 12.62 -8.40
N PRO A 231 2.09 13.16 -9.05
CA PRO A 231 3.36 13.42 -8.41
C PRO A 231 3.26 14.60 -7.43
N SER A 232 4.18 14.68 -6.48
CA SER A 232 4.11 15.61 -5.34
C SER A 232 4.00 17.10 -5.71
N TYR A 233 4.64 17.52 -6.80
CA TYR A 233 4.55 18.90 -7.29
C TYR A 233 3.19 19.27 -7.91
N ARG A 234 2.27 18.30 -8.08
CA ARG A 234 0.89 18.51 -8.57
C ARG A 234 -0.16 18.28 -7.49
N TRP A 235 0.24 18.21 -6.22
CA TRP A 235 -0.71 18.04 -5.11
C TRP A 235 -1.43 19.35 -4.79
N SER A 236 -2.39 19.72 -5.63
CA SER A 236 -3.33 20.82 -5.41
C SER A 236 -4.77 20.30 -5.40
N TRP A 237 -5.70 21.07 -4.83
CA TRP A 237 -7.11 20.70 -4.83
C TRP A 237 -7.68 20.59 -6.26
N GLU A 238 -7.30 21.52 -7.14
CA GLU A 238 -7.74 21.54 -8.53
C GLU A 238 -7.32 20.26 -9.28
N GLU A 239 -6.05 19.87 -9.14
CA GLU A 239 -5.49 18.66 -9.74
C GLU A 239 -6.15 17.40 -9.17
N ALA A 240 -6.31 17.33 -7.84
CA ALA A 240 -6.98 16.22 -7.18
C ALA A 240 -8.44 16.06 -7.63
N LYS A 241 -9.16 17.18 -7.76
CA LYS A 241 -10.56 17.19 -8.20
C LYS A 241 -10.68 16.79 -9.67
N ALA A 242 -9.89 17.40 -10.55
CA ALA A 242 -9.88 17.06 -11.97
C ALA A 242 -9.51 15.59 -12.21
N THR A 243 -8.52 15.07 -11.48
CA THR A 243 -8.13 13.65 -11.54
C THR A 243 -9.27 12.74 -11.07
N SER A 244 -9.93 13.10 -9.97
CA SER A 244 -11.07 12.33 -9.47
C SER A 244 -12.24 12.28 -10.44
N GLU A 245 -12.52 13.36 -11.15
CA GLU A 245 -13.58 13.45 -12.16
C GLU A 245 -13.23 12.65 -13.41
N LYS A 246 -11.99 12.81 -13.91
CA LYS A 246 -11.47 12.03 -15.04
C LYS A 246 -11.54 10.54 -14.78
N LEU A 247 -11.24 10.10 -13.55
CA LEU A 247 -11.23 8.69 -13.16
C LEU A 247 -12.55 8.20 -12.57
N HIS A 248 -13.61 9.02 -12.56
CA HIS A 248 -14.87 8.69 -11.91
C HIS A 248 -15.44 7.34 -12.34
N THR A 249 -15.61 7.14 -13.65
CA THR A 249 -16.15 5.88 -14.20
C THR A 249 -15.29 4.68 -13.83
N LEU A 250 -13.97 4.86 -13.77
CA LEU A 250 -13.02 3.80 -13.45
C LEU A 250 -13.16 3.35 -11.99
N TRP A 251 -13.02 4.27 -11.02
CA TRP A 251 -13.07 3.89 -9.61
C TRP A 251 -14.50 3.58 -9.14
N TYR A 252 -15.51 4.21 -9.70
CA TYR A 252 -16.91 3.99 -9.30
C TYR A 252 -17.39 2.58 -9.71
N THR A 253 -17.12 2.17 -10.95
CA THR A 253 -17.45 0.83 -11.44
C THR A 253 -16.71 -0.23 -10.63
N HIS A 254 -15.40 -0.04 -10.43
CA HIS A 254 -14.58 -0.96 -9.63
C HIS A 254 -15.10 -1.14 -8.19
N VAL A 255 -15.60 -0.07 -7.55
CA VAL A 255 -16.23 -0.17 -6.22
C VAL A 255 -17.51 -1.01 -6.26
N GLY A 256 -18.30 -0.90 -7.33
CA GLY A 256 -19.47 -1.74 -7.56
C GLY A 256 -19.11 -3.21 -7.66
N ASP A 257 -18.08 -3.53 -8.44
CA ASP A 257 -17.59 -4.89 -8.67
C ASP A 257 -17.07 -5.51 -7.36
N ILE A 258 -16.15 -4.83 -6.66
CA ILE A 258 -15.62 -5.31 -5.37
C ILE A 258 -16.72 -5.46 -4.33
N ARG A 259 -17.71 -4.56 -4.31
CA ARG A 259 -18.84 -4.67 -3.38
C ARG A 259 -19.66 -5.93 -3.63
N ASN A 260 -19.81 -6.35 -4.89
CA ASN A 260 -20.52 -7.57 -5.24
C ASN A 260 -19.68 -8.81 -4.93
N GLU A 261 -18.40 -8.80 -5.30
CA GLU A 261 -17.46 -9.91 -5.07
C GLU A 261 -17.19 -10.18 -3.58
N MET A 262 -17.03 -9.12 -2.78
CA MET A 262 -16.60 -9.21 -1.38
C MET A 262 -17.76 -9.09 -0.37
N LYS A 263 -19.02 -9.09 -0.84
CA LYS A 263 -20.19 -8.83 0.02
C LYS A 263 -20.24 -9.72 1.26
N ASP A 264 -19.94 -11.01 1.09
CA ASP A 264 -20.05 -12.03 2.14
C ASP A 264 -18.70 -12.33 2.84
N SER A 265 -17.59 -11.81 2.31
CA SER A 265 -16.23 -12.11 2.79
C SER A 265 -15.50 -10.89 3.36
N ALA A 266 -16.00 -9.66 3.15
CA ALA A 266 -15.37 -8.42 3.61
C ALA A 266 -15.06 -8.41 5.11
N ASP A 267 -15.91 -9.05 5.92
CA ASP A 267 -15.76 -9.09 7.37
C ASP A 267 -14.53 -9.89 7.82
N ARG A 268 -14.09 -10.86 7.00
CA ARG A 268 -12.86 -11.63 7.23
C ARG A 268 -11.61 -10.75 7.18
N PHE A 269 -11.69 -9.62 6.48
CA PHE A 269 -10.59 -8.67 6.29
C PHE A 269 -10.77 -7.36 7.07
N LYS A 270 -11.88 -7.16 7.81
CA LYS A 270 -12.17 -5.91 8.55
C LYS A 270 -11.05 -5.48 9.50
N ASN A 271 -10.41 -6.45 10.16
CA ASN A 271 -9.31 -6.20 11.11
C ASN A 271 -7.93 -6.09 10.44
N VAL A 272 -7.83 -6.47 9.16
CA VAL A 272 -6.60 -6.49 8.37
C VAL A 272 -6.51 -5.21 7.52
N ALA A 273 -7.62 -4.78 6.93
CA ALA A 273 -7.70 -3.63 6.04
C ALA A 273 -7.34 -2.27 6.68
N ARG A 274 -7.28 -2.16 8.02
CA ARG A 274 -6.80 -0.94 8.70
C ARG A 274 -5.28 -0.80 8.69
N TYR A 275 -4.55 -1.90 8.50
CA TYR A 275 -3.10 -1.95 8.64
C TYR A 275 -2.36 -2.17 7.31
N PHE A 276 -3.10 -2.34 6.20
CA PHE A 276 -2.55 -2.62 4.87
C PHE A 276 -3.30 -1.87 3.77
#